data_AF-A0AAX2F0V8-F1
#
_entry.id   AF-A0AAX2F0V8-F1
#
_cell.length_a   1.000
_cell.length_b   1.000
_cell.length_c   1.000
_cell.angle_alpha   90.00
_cell.angle_beta   90.00
_cell.angle_gamma   90.00
#
_symmetry.space_group_name_H-M   'P 1'
#
loop_
_entity.id
_entity.type
_entity.pdbx_description
1 polymer ?
#
loop_
_entity_poly.entity_id
_entity_poly.type
_entity_poly.pdbx_seq_one_letter_code
_entity_poly.pdbx_strand_id
1 'polypeptide(L)'
;MFKMHFQVIKDYFYNQIYEEVHKSFPSFFSVFDKEDGAYPLLGELGCFILKHSDKKDIIEQTIDFINKALQKGEYETEDAIIIEMFSKLYEDSILADNIERGLYGKALILFRKYRKESYEDH
;
A
#
# COMPACT_ATOMS: atom_id res chain seq x y z
N MET A 1 18.36 -7.98 30.56
CA MET A 1 17.14 -8.54 29.94
C MET A 1 16.38 -7.36 29.35
N PHE A 2 16.56 -7.07 28.05
CA PHE A 2 15.86 -5.95 27.40
C PHE A 2 14.41 -6.36 27.19
N LYS A 3 13.51 -5.74 27.96
CA LYS A 3 12.06 -5.90 27.81
C LYS A 3 11.69 -5.07 26.58
N MET A 4 11.75 -5.67 25.39
CA MET A 4 11.15 -5.04 24.20
C MET A 4 9.67 -4.87 24.50
N HIS A 5 9.25 -3.62 24.74
CA HIS A 5 7.85 -3.26 24.80
C HIS A 5 7.30 -3.38 23.38
N PHE A 6 6.85 -4.57 23.01
CA PHE A 6 5.97 -4.74 21.85
C PHE A 6 4.71 -3.92 22.13
N GLN A 7 4.62 -2.74 21.52
CA GLN A 7 3.34 -2.04 21.43
C GLN A 7 2.43 -2.93 20.61
N VAL A 8 1.33 -3.35 21.23
CA VAL A 8 0.29 -4.12 20.54
C VAL A 8 -0.40 -3.14 19.59
N ILE A 9 -0.13 -3.27 18.30
CA ILE A 9 -0.83 -2.55 17.24
C ILE A 9 -2.26 -3.09 17.20
N LYS A 10 -3.24 -2.20 17.44
CA LYS A 10 -4.66 -2.59 17.51
C LYS A 10 -5.33 -2.68 16.14
N ASP A 11 -4.69 -2.13 15.12
CA ASP A 11 -5.14 -2.26 13.74
C ASP A 11 -5.01 -3.72 13.28
N TYR A 12 -6.16 -4.40 13.18
CA TYR A 12 -6.22 -5.80 12.78
C TYR A 12 -5.77 -6.00 11.34
N PHE A 13 -6.10 -5.08 10.43
CA PHE A 13 -5.71 -5.21 9.03
C PHE A 13 -4.20 -5.02 8.88
N TYR A 14 -3.62 -4.06 9.60
CA TYR A 14 -2.17 -3.83 9.60
C TYR A 14 -1.39 -5.11 9.93
N ASN A 15 -1.83 -5.84 10.95
CA ASN A 15 -1.24 -7.11 11.36
C ASN A 15 -1.44 -8.27 10.36
N GLN A 16 -2.24 -8.07 9.31
CA GLN A 16 -2.54 -9.03 8.23
C GLN A 16 -2.00 -8.59 6.87
N ILE A 17 -1.30 -7.45 6.79
CA ILE A 17 -0.78 -6.93 5.51
C ILE A 17 0.06 -8.00 4.80
N TYR A 18 0.89 -8.75 5.53
CA TYR A 18 1.70 -9.81 4.93
C TYR A 18 0.85 -10.85 4.19
N GLU A 19 -0.14 -11.43 4.85
CA GLU A 19 -1.03 -12.43 4.26
C GLU A 19 -1.89 -11.85 3.14
N GLU A 20 -2.36 -10.61 3.31
CA GLU A 20 -3.22 -9.94 2.32
C GLU A 20 -2.45 -9.58 1.04
N VAL A 21 -1.18 -9.19 1.15
CA VAL A 21 -0.30 -8.94 -0.01
C VAL A 21 -0.08 -10.25 -0.78
N HIS A 22 0.33 -11.32 -0.12
CA HIS A 22 0.61 -12.60 -0.81
C HIS A 22 -0.65 -13.23 -1.41
N LYS A 23 -1.82 -12.99 -0.80
CA LYS A 23 -3.10 -13.40 -1.35
C LYS A 23 -3.49 -12.58 -2.59
N SER A 24 -3.26 -11.28 -2.56
CA SER A 24 -3.68 -10.35 -3.62
C SER A 24 -2.74 -10.37 -4.83
N PHE A 25 -1.45 -10.64 -4.59
CA PHE A 25 -0.40 -10.64 -5.61
C PHE A 25 0.38 -11.97 -5.62
N PRO A 26 -0.18 -13.09 -6.12
CA PRO A 26 0.50 -14.38 -6.10
C PRO A 26 1.81 -14.43 -6.90
N SER A 27 2.01 -13.49 -7.83
CA SER A 27 3.25 -13.35 -8.61
C SER A 27 4.32 -12.49 -7.93
N PHE A 28 3.99 -11.86 -6.80
CA PHE A 28 4.91 -11.04 -6.03
C PHE A 28 5.65 -11.93 -5.03
N PHE A 29 6.98 -11.93 -5.13
CA PHE A 29 7.87 -12.63 -4.19
C PHE A 29 8.71 -11.59 -3.49
N SER A 30 8.46 -11.42 -2.19
CA SER A 30 9.21 -10.51 -1.35
C SER A 30 10.44 -11.19 -0.75
N VAL A 31 11.52 -10.43 -0.58
CA VAL A 31 12.65 -10.87 0.26
C VAL A 31 12.36 -10.70 1.75
N PHE A 32 11.33 -9.91 2.08
CA PHE A 32 10.88 -9.66 3.44
C PHE A 32 9.83 -10.68 3.86
N ASP A 33 9.92 -11.11 5.11
CA ASP A 33 8.94 -11.99 5.72
C ASP A 33 8.02 -11.22 6.68
N LYS A 34 7.19 -11.97 7.41
CA LYS A 34 6.23 -11.38 8.34
C LYS A 34 6.89 -10.69 9.53
N GLU A 35 8.07 -11.12 9.94
CA GLU A 35 8.80 -10.57 11.09
C GLU A 35 9.44 -9.21 10.78
N ASP A 36 9.74 -8.96 9.49
CA ASP A 36 10.27 -7.68 9.01
C ASP A 36 9.25 -6.52 9.06
N GLY A 37 7.96 -6.84 9.10
CA GLY A 37 6.86 -5.88 9.22
C GLY A 37 6.31 -5.34 7.89
N ALA A 38 5.26 -4.52 8.00
CA ALA A 38 4.46 -4.09 6.84
C ALA A 38 5.19 -3.10 5.92
N TYR A 39 5.95 -2.15 6.48
CA TYR A 39 6.58 -1.08 5.71
C TYR A 39 7.54 -1.60 4.61
N PRO A 40 8.58 -2.41 4.92
CA PRO A 40 9.51 -2.88 3.89
C PRO A 40 8.81 -3.73 2.82
N LEU A 41 7.83 -4.56 3.21
CA LEU A 41 7.02 -5.34 2.29
C LEU A 41 6.22 -4.46 1.32
N LEU A 42 5.54 -3.42 1.83
CA LEU A 42 4.74 -2.51 1.02
C LEU A 42 5.60 -1.65 0.09
N GLY A 43 6.79 -1.24 0.54
CA GLY A 43 7.72 -0.49 -0.30
C GLY A 43 8.23 -1.32 -1.48
N GLU A 44 8.54 -2.60 -1.23
CA GLU A 44 8.92 -3.54 -2.30
C GLU A 44 7.74 -3.84 -3.24
N LEU A 45 6.53 -3.99 -2.69
CA LEU A 45 5.31 -4.15 -3.48
C LEU A 45 5.06 -2.93 -4.38
N GLY A 46 5.23 -1.71 -3.88
CA GLY A 46 5.11 -0.48 -4.67
C GLY A 46 6.06 -0.47 -5.86
N CYS A 47 7.33 -0.88 -5.66
CA CYS A 47 8.29 -1.04 -6.75
C CYS A 47 7.88 -2.13 -7.75
N PHE A 48 7.34 -3.25 -7.26
CA PHE A 48 6.83 -4.32 -8.12
C PHE A 48 5.68 -3.85 -9.00
N ILE A 49 4.74 -3.07 -8.45
CA ILE A 49 3.61 -2.51 -9.17
C ILE A 49 4.09 -1.53 -10.24
N LEU A 50 5.00 -0.61 -9.87
CA LEU A 50 5.56 0.38 -10.80
C LEU A 50 6.25 -0.29 -12.00
N LYS A 51 7.03 -1.35 -11.75
CA LYS A 51 7.71 -2.13 -12.80
C LYS A 51 6.75 -2.85 -13.76
N HIS A 52 5.52 -3.08 -13.34
CA HIS A 52 4.49 -3.80 -14.09
C HIS A 52 3.25 -2.93 -14.34
N SER A 53 3.42 -1.61 -14.45
CA SER A 53 2.32 -0.66 -14.64
C SER A 53 1.58 -0.84 -15.96
N ASP A 54 2.17 -1.57 -16.92
CA ASP A 54 1.58 -1.97 -18.20
C ASP A 54 0.62 -3.16 -18.08
N LYS A 55 0.69 -3.92 -16.97
CA LYS A 55 -0.12 -5.12 -16.75
C LYS A 55 -1.44 -4.80 -16.06
N LYS A 56 -2.53 -4.91 -16.82
CA LYS A 56 -3.90 -4.61 -16.34
C LYS A 56 -4.29 -5.38 -15.07
N ASP A 57 -3.91 -6.64 -14.95
CA ASP A 57 -4.19 -7.48 -13.79
C ASP A 57 -3.50 -6.96 -12.52
N ILE A 58 -2.27 -6.45 -12.63
CA ILE A 58 -1.54 -5.84 -11.50
C ILE A 58 -2.21 -4.54 -11.07
N ILE A 59 -2.68 -3.73 -12.01
CA ILE A 59 -3.43 -2.50 -11.72
C ILE A 59 -4.73 -2.83 -10.97
N GLU A 60 -5.51 -3.80 -11.45
CA GLU A 60 -6.75 -4.24 -10.80
C GLU A 60 -6.50 -4.79 -9.39
N GLN A 61 -5.49 -5.65 -9.21
CA GLN A 61 -5.08 -6.16 -7.90
C GLN A 61 -4.67 -5.03 -6.94
N THR A 62 -3.97 -4.01 -7.45
CA THR A 62 -3.55 -2.84 -6.67
C THR A 62 -4.75 -2.03 -6.20
N ILE A 63 -5.69 -1.75 -7.09
CA ILE A 63 -6.93 -1.05 -6.76
C ILE A 63 -7.71 -1.81 -5.68
N ASP A 64 -7.91 -3.11 -5.87
CA ASP A 64 -8.64 -3.95 -4.92
C ASP A 64 -7.95 -4.00 -3.56
N PHE A 65 -6.62 -4.15 -3.54
CA PHE A 65 -5.83 -4.15 -2.33
C PHE A 65 -5.94 -2.83 -1.56
N ILE A 66 -5.72 -1.69 -2.23
CA ILE A 66 -5.79 -0.35 -1.60
C ILE A 66 -7.19 -0.07 -1.06
N ASN A 67 -8.23 -0.32 -1.87
CA ASN A 67 -9.61 -0.12 -1.44
C ASN A 67 -9.93 -0.97 -0.21
N LYS A 68 -9.52 -2.24 -0.21
CA LYS A 68 -9.74 -3.15 0.92
C LYS A 68 -8.95 -2.71 2.15
N ALA A 69 -7.68 -2.37 2.00
CA ALA A 69 -6.80 -1.96 3.09
C ALA A 69 -7.30 -0.68 3.75
N LEU A 70 -7.65 0.34 2.98
CA LEU A 70 -8.13 1.61 3.53
C LEU A 70 -9.58 1.56 4.00
N GLN A 71 -10.39 0.59 3.54
CA GLN A 71 -11.73 0.36 4.07
C GLN A 71 -11.73 -0.38 5.41
N LYS A 72 -10.80 -1.33 5.61
CA LYS A 72 -10.78 -2.21 6.79
C LYS A 72 -9.72 -1.83 7.83
N GLY A 73 -8.67 -1.17 7.39
CA GLY A 73 -7.57 -0.71 8.23
C GLY A 73 -7.90 0.58 8.95
N GLU A 74 -7.18 0.77 10.04
CA GLU A 74 -7.19 1.96 10.86
C GLU A 74 -5.92 2.78 10.58
N TYR A 75 -5.48 3.56 11.56
CA TYR A 75 -4.44 4.56 11.39
C TYR A 75 -3.11 3.97 10.90
N GLU A 76 -2.67 2.84 11.45
CA GLU A 76 -1.42 2.21 11.09
C GLU A 76 -1.43 1.64 9.66
N THR A 77 -2.54 1.05 9.21
CA THR A 77 -2.70 0.64 7.81
C THR A 77 -2.69 1.83 6.87
N GLU A 78 -3.41 2.90 7.22
CA GLU A 78 -3.44 4.11 6.39
C GLU A 78 -2.04 4.69 6.21
N ASP A 79 -1.33 4.88 7.33
CA ASP A 79 0.00 5.47 7.33
C ASP A 79 0.98 4.66 6.46
N ALA A 80 1.00 3.33 6.63
CA ALA A 80 1.85 2.46 5.84
C ALA A 80 1.51 2.48 4.33
N ILE A 81 0.23 2.47 3.96
CA ILE A 81 -0.18 2.56 2.55
C ILE A 81 0.22 3.90 1.95
N ILE A 82 0.01 4.99 2.68
CA ILE A 82 0.35 6.35 2.19
C ILE A 82 1.86 6.48 2.01
N ILE A 83 2.66 6.10 3.01
CA ILE A 83 4.11 6.26 2.98
C ILE A 83 4.75 5.38 1.91
N GLU A 84 4.41 4.09 1.89
CA GLU A 84 5.16 3.11 1.09
C GLU A 84 4.57 2.87 -0.30
N MET A 85 3.24 2.96 -0.45
CA MET A 85 2.61 2.71 -1.75
C MET A 85 2.30 3.99 -2.52
N PHE A 86 1.61 4.96 -1.91
CA PHE A 86 1.15 6.14 -2.67
C PHE A 86 2.32 6.92 -3.25
N SER A 87 3.38 7.14 -2.45
CA SER A 87 4.62 7.77 -2.90
C SER A 87 5.19 7.14 -4.18
N LYS A 88 5.21 5.80 -4.25
CA LYS A 88 5.66 5.03 -5.41
C LYS A 88 4.72 5.11 -6.60
N LEU A 89 3.42 5.04 -6.37
CA LEU A 89 2.44 5.10 -7.44
C LEU A 89 2.41 6.48 -8.12
N TYR A 90 2.71 7.55 -7.40
CA TYR A 90 2.78 8.90 -7.97
C TYR A 90 4.00 9.15 -8.85
N GLU A 91 5.04 8.30 -8.78
CA GLU A 91 6.22 8.40 -9.65
C GLU A 91 5.86 8.26 -11.14
N ASP A 92 4.76 7.57 -11.46
CA ASP A 92 4.20 7.44 -12.81
C ASP A 92 2.78 8.01 -12.86
N SER A 93 2.61 9.10 -13.61
CA SER A 93 1.32 9.80 -13.70
C SER A 93 0.22 8.99 -14.37
N ILE A 94 0.56 8.13 -15.34
CA ILE A 94 -0.40 7.27 -16.04
C ILE A 94 -0.86 6.16 -15.09
N LEU A 95 0.07 5.55 -14.35
CA LEU A 95 -0.23 4.60 -13.30
C LEU A 95 -1.15 5.22 -12.24
N ALA A 96 -0.78 6.38 -11.71
CA ALA A 96 -1.56 7.09 -10.70
C ALA A 96 -2.99 7.39 -11.18
N ASP A 97 -3.16 7.86 -12.42
CA ASP A 97 -4.47 8.13 -13.01
C ASP A 97 -5.31 6.85 -13.18
N ASN A 98 -4.68 5.74 -13.55
CA ASN A 98 -5.36 4.45 -13.71
C ASN A 98 -5.82 3.89 -12.36
N ILE A 99 -4.98 3.96 -11.34
CA ILE A 99 -5.34 3.57 -9.97
C ILE A 99 -6.48 4.45 -9.45
N GLU A 100 -6.35 5.77 -9.56
CA GLU A 100 -7.35 6.72 -9.04
C GLU A 100 -8.76 6.44 -9.57
N ARG A 101 -8.89 6.07 -10.85
CA ARG A 101 -10.19 5.76 -11.47
C ARG A 101 -10.91 4.56 -10.84
N GLY A 102 -10.16 3.64 -10.23
CA GLY A 102 -10.72 2.46 -9.55
C GLY A 102 -10.88 2.63 -8.04
N LEU A 103 -10.28 3.66 -7.45
CA LEU A 103 -10.42 3.92 -6.01
C LEU A 103 -11.78 4.51 -5.67
N TYR A 104 -12.28 4.20 -4.48
CA TYR A 104 -13.54 4.76 -3.97
C TYR A 104 -13.49 5.01 -2.46
N GLY A 105 -14.50 5.75 -1.98
CA GLY A 105 -14.67 6.03 -0.55
C GLY A 105 -13.41 6.66 0.08
N LYS A 106 -12.96 6.08 1.20
CA LYS A 106 -11.81 6.55 1.97
C LYS A 106 -10.51 6.50 1.16
N ALA A 107 -10.32 5.45 0.35
CA ALA A 107 -9.12 5.29 -0.47
C ALA A 107 -8.95 6.44 -1.48
N LEU A 108 -10.02 6.77 -2.21
CA LEU A 108 -9.99 7.85 -3.19
C LEU A 108 -9.72 9.22 -2.55
N ILE A 109 -10.33 9.48 -1.39
CA ILE A 109 -10.15 10.75 -0.67
C ILE A 109 -8.70 10.92 -0.25
N LEU A 110 -8.10 9.89 0.36
CA LEU A 110 -6.71 9.92 0.82
C LEU A 110 -5.76 10.03 -0.37
N PHE A 111 -5.97 9.23 -1.42
CA PHE A 111 -5.12 9.26 -2.62
C PHE A 111 -5.07 10.67 -3.23
N ARG A 112 -6.22 11.31 -3.44
CA ARG A 112 -6.26 12.68 -3.97
C ARG A 112 -5.59 13.70 -3.06
N LYS A 113 -5.81 13.59 -1.76
CA LYS A 113 -5.22 14.50 -0.77
C LYS A 113 -3.69 14.44 -0.83
N TYR A 114 -3.12 13.25 -0.69
CA TYR A 114 -1.67 13.05 -0.66
C TYR A 114 -1.01 13.25 -2.02
N ARG A 115 -1.72 12.97 -3.12
CA ARG A 115 -1.24 13.29 -4.47
C ARG A 115 -1.06 14.79 -4.64
N LYS A 116 -2.01 15.61 -4.17
CA LYS A 116 -1.90 17.09 -4.21
C LYS A 116 -0.72 17.59 -3.38
N GLU A 117 -0.57 17.08 -2.16
CA GLU A 117 0.56 17.42 -1.27
C GLU A 117 1.91 17.06 -1.91
N SER A 118 2.02 15.91 -2.57
CA SER A 118 3.27 15.49 -3.25
C SER A 118 3.71 16.42 -4.39
N TYR A 119 2.78 17.14 -5.04
CA TYR A 119 3.11 18.12 -6.08
C TYR A 119 3.45 19.50 -5.53
N GLU A 120 3.05 19.80 -4.29
CA GLU A 120 3.33 21.09 -3.64
C GLU A 120 4.73 21.12 -2.99
N ASP A 121 5.32 19.95 -2.74
CA ASP A 121 6.68 19.78 -2.20
C ASP A 121 7.79 19.80 -3.28
N HIS A 122 7.45 20.07 -4.55
CA HIS A 122 8.36 20.19 -5.70
C HIS A 122 8.33 21.58 -6.34
#